data_AF-A0A7V9RU56-F1
#
_entry.id   AF-A0A7V9RU56-F1
#
_cell.length_a   1.000
_cell.length_b   1.000
_cell.length_c   1.000
_cell.angle_alpha   90.00
_cell.angle_beta   90.00
_cell.angle_gamma   90.00
#
_symmetry.space_group_name_H-M   'P 1'
#
loop_
_entity.id
_entity.type
_entity.pdbx_description
1 polymer ?
#
loop_
_entity_poly.entity_id
_entity_poly.type
_entity_poly.pdbx_seq_one_letter_code
_entity_poly.pdbx_strand_id
1 'polypeptide(L)'
;QAREFINRLQNIRKDQNLDVTDKIFVKVSENENLKASITQFNEYICAEILAEKLEFASEIVDGTSIVVNEATLRVNVIKKED
;
A
#
# COMPACT_ATOMS: atom_id res chain seq x y z
N GLN A 1 -1.63 -12.63 3.61
CA GLN A 1 -2.39 -11.42 3.23
C GLN A 1 -1.63 -10.14 3.56
N ALA A 2 -1.61 -9.67 4.82
CA ALA A 2 -0.95 -8.39 5.17
C ALA A 2 0.57 -8.39 4.91
N ARG A 3 1.30 -9.45 5.29
CA ARG A 3 2.75 -9.56 5.05
C ARG A 3 3.13 -9.48 3.58
N GLU A 4 2.35 -10.12 2.70
CA GLU A 4 2.60 -10.06 1.26
C GLU A 4 2.37 -8.64 0.75
N PHE A 5 1.27 -8.00 1.17
CA PHE A 5 0.99 -6.61 0.84
C PHE A 5 2.09 -5.64 1.31
N ILE A 6 2.59 -5.81 2.55
CA ILE A 6 3.73 -5.06 3.08
C ILE A 6 4.97 -5.25 2.22
N ASN A 7 5.31 -6.49 1.85
CA ASN A 7 6.45 -6.75 0.96
C ASN A 7 6.31 -6.06 -0.40
N ARG A 8 5.10 -6.03 -0.97
CA ARG A 8 4.83 -5.31 -2.23
C ARG A 8 5.06 -3.82 -2.06
N LEU A 9 4.56 -3.22 -0.98
CA LEU A 9 4.75 -1.81 -0.67
C LEU A 9 6.22 -1.46 -0.44
N GLN A 10 6.96 -2.28 0.30
CA GLN A 10 8.39 -2.09 0.51
C GLN A 10 9.18 -2.16 -0.80
N ASN A 11 8.80 -3.01 -1.74
CA ASN A 11 9.41 -3.04 -3.07
C ASN A 11 9.12 -1.78 -3.86
N ILE A 12 7.87 -1.29 -3.86
CA ILE A 12 7.51 -0.02 -4.53
C ILE A 12 8.35 1.14 -3.98
N ARG A 13 8.58 1.19 -2.66
CA ARG A 13 9.45 2.21 -2.06
C ARG A 13 10.87 2.15 -2.59
N LYS A 14 11.45 0.95 -2.69
CA LYS A 14 12.79 0.75 -3.25
C LYS A 14 12.86 1.19 -4.71
N ASP A 15 11.84 0.85 -5.50
CA ASP A 15 11.76 1.24 -6.92
C ASP A 15 11.65 2.77 -7.06
N GLN A 16 10.98 3.44 -6.12
CA GLN A 16 10.89 4.89 -6.03
C GLN A 16 12.11 5.56 -5.35
N ASN A 17 13.13 4.79 -4.94
CA ASN A 17 14.29 5.27 -4.17
C ASN A 17 13.89 6.01 -2.87
N LEU A 18 12.82 5.57 -2.21
CA LEU A 18 12.39 6.07 -0.91
C LEU A 18 13.13 5.37 0.22
N ASP A 19 13.53 6.12 1.24
CA ASP A 19 14.16 5.56 2.42
C ASP A 19 13.13 4.85 3.30
N VAL A 20 13.58 3.86 4.05
CA VAL A 20 12.72 3.11 4.99
C VAL A 20 12.20 3.97 6.14
N THR A 21 12.89 5.09 6.43
CA THR A 21 12.52 6.08 7.44
C THR A 21 11.53 7.13 6.93
N ASP A 22 11.34 7.23 5.63
CA ASP A 22 10.40 8.19 5.05
C ASP A 22 8.96 7.85 5.45
N LYS A 23 8.16 8.89 5.68
CA LYS A 23 6.71 8.72 5.80
C LYS A 23 6.08 8.69 4.42
N ILE A 24 5.09 7.84 4.23
CA ILE A 24 4.40 7.69 2.95
C ILE A 24 2.88 7.73 3.12
N PHE A 25 2.20 8.11 2.05
CA PHE A 25 0.77 7.92 1.89
C PHE A 25 0.52 6.76 0.92
N VAL A 26 -0.41 5.89 1.29
CA VAL A 26 -0.77 4.71 0.50
C VAL A 26 -2.21 4.83 0.05
N LYS A 27 -2.43 4.73 -1.26
CA LYS A 27 -3.77 4.61 -1.84
C LYS A 27 -3.92 3.24 -2.45
N VAL A 28 -5.03 2.58 -2.17
CA VAL A 28 -5.32 1.21 -2.61
C VAL A 28 -6.60 1.19 -3.42
N SER A 29 -6.60 0.55 -4.58
CA SER A 29 -7.81 0.40 -5.37
C SER A 29 -8.87 -0.39 -4.60
N GLU A 30 -10.12 0.02 -4.66
CA GLU A 30 -11.21 -0.73 -4.03
C GLU A 30 -11.28 -2.17 -4.58
N ASN A 31 -11.26 -3.13 -3.67
CA ASN A 31 -11.38 -4.55 -4.00
C ASN A 31 -12.09 -5.25 -2.83
N GLU A 32 -13.31 -5.73 -3.03
CA GLU A 32 -14.13 -6.29 -1.95
C GLU A 32 -13.47 -7.47 -1.23
N ASN A 33 -12.70 -8.29 -1.95
CA ASN A 33 -12.01 -9.45 -1.38
C ASN A 33 -10.85 -9.05 -0.47
N LEU A 34 -10.14 -7.96 -0.79
CA LEU A 34 -8.97 -7.50 -0.03
C LEU A 34 -9.28 -6.35 0.93
N LYS A 35 -10.35 -5.58 0.71
CA LYS A 35 -10.71 -4.42 1.53
C LYS A 35 -10.92 -4.81 2.98
N ALA A 36 -11.64 -5.90 3.25
CA ALA A 36 -11.84 -6.41 4.60
C ALA A 36 -10.51 -6.74 5.28
N SER A 37 -9.63 -7.51 4.60
CA SER A 37 -8.34 -7.91 5.14
C SER A 37 -7.37 -6.74 5.35
N ILE A 38 -7.25 -5.85 4.36
CA ILE A 38 -6.38 -4.67 4.48
C ILE A 38 -6.90 -3.75 5.59
N THR A 39 -8.22 -3.58 5.73
CA THR A 39 -8.80 -2.79 6.83
C THR A 39 -8.53 -3.45 8.18
N GLN A 40 -8.69 -4.77 8.28
CA GLN A 40 -8.40 -5.53 9.50
C GLN A 40 -6.94 -5.42 9.95
N PHE A 41 -6.00 -5.35 9.00
CA PHE A 41 -4.57 -5.25 9.28
C PHE A 41 -4.01 -3.84 9.05
N ASN A 42 -4.86 -2.81 8.94
CA ASN A 42 -4.46 -1.46 8.55
C ASN A 42 -3.37 -0.89 9.47
N GLU A 43 -3.58 -0.96 10.78
CA GLU A 43 -2.62 -0.47 11.78
C GLU A 43 -1.26 -1.17 11.66
N TYR A 44 -1.27 -2.50 11.48
CA TYR A 44 -0.05 -3.28 11.31
C TYR A 44 0.68 -2.94 10.01
N ILE A 45 -0.05 -2.84 8.89
CA ILE A 45 0.51 -2.47 7.59
C ILE A 45 1.16 -1.09 7.69
N CYS A 46 0.44 -0.09 8.22
CA CYS A 46 0.94 1.27 8.37
C CYS A 46 2.17 1.36 9.26
N ALA A 47 2.22 0.60 10.36
CA ALA A 47 3.39 0.56 11.24
C ALA A 47 4.63 -0.02 10.52
N GLU A 48 4.47 -1.10 9.77
CA GLU A 48 5.58 -1.79 9.08
C GLU A 48 6.15 -0.99 7.90
N ILE A 49 5.33 -0.15 7.28
CA ILE A 49 5.74 0.67 6.12
C ILE A 49 5.83 2.16 6.46
N LEU A 50 5.74 2.56 7.72
CA LEU A 50 5.66 3.98 8.13
C LEU A 50 4.66 4.80 7.29
N ALA A 51 3.51 4.21 6.95
CA ALA A 51 2.46 4.94 6.26
C ALA A 51 1.68 5.79 7.24
N GLU A 52 1.51 7.07 6.91
CA GLU A 52 0.71 7.98 7.71
C GLU A 52 -0.78 7.77 7.46
N LYS A 53 -1.14 7.41 6.22
CA LYS A 53 -2.51 7.10 5.84
C LYS A 53 -2.55 6.00 4.79
N LEU A 54 -3.51 5.10 4.95
CA LEU A 54 -3.93 4.14 3.94
C LEU A 54 -5.39 4.42 3.61
N GLU A 55 -5.67 4.76 2.36
CA GLU A 55 -7.03 5.02 1.88
C GLU A 55 -7.37 4.15 0.69
N PHE A 56 -8.66 3.81 0.60
CA PHE A 56 -9.18 3.16 -0.58
C PHE A 56 -9.69 4.20 -1.58
N ALA A 57 -9.38 4.00 -2.86
CA ALA A 57 -9.84 4.83 -3.96
C ALA A 57 -10.47 3.94 -5.04
N SER A 58 -11.58 4.39 -5.62
CA SER A 58 -12.28 3.62 -6.65
C SER A 58 -11.45 3.48 -7.93
N GLU A 59 -10.60 4.47 -8.24
CA GLU A 59 -9.67 4.44 -9.35
C GLU A 59 -8.29 4.96 -8.93
N ILE A 60 -7.23 4.31 -9.41
CA ILE A 60 -5.85 4.74 -9.24
C ILE A 60 -5.18 4.73 -10.61
N VAL A 61 -4.89 5.92 -11.12
CA VAL A 61 -4.25 6.13 -12.42
C VAL A 61 -2.74 5.92 -12.31
N ASP A 62 -2.08 6.60 -11.35
CA ASP A 62 -0.63 6.52 -11.11
C ASP A 62 -0.23 5.41 -10.13
N GLY A 63 -0.92 4.28 -10.17
CA GLY A 63 -0.74 3.16 -9.24
C GLY A 63 0.06 2.02 -9.84
N THR A 64 0.90 1.39 -9.02
CA THR A 64 1.56 0.13 -9.35
C THR A 64 0.57 -1.03 -9.17
N SER A 65 0.39 -1.83 -10.23
CA SER A 65 -0.38 -3.08 -10.14
C SER A 65 0.42 -4.13 -9.38
N ILE A 66 -0.16 -4.68 -8.31
CA ILE A 66 0.41 -5.77 -7.53
C ILE A 66 -0.58 -6.92 -7.43
N VAL A 67 -0.06 -8.12 -7.17
CA VAL A 67 -0.86 -9.31 -6.92
C VAL A 67 -0.67 -9.74 -5.47
N VAL A 68 -1.77 -9.97 -4.76
CA VAL A 68 -1.80 -10.42 -3.35
C VAL A 68 -2.88 -11.48 -3.20
N ASN A 69 -2.50 -12.69 -2.79
CA ASN A 69 -3.36 -13.88 -2.75
C ASN A 69 -4.22 -14.04 -4.04
N GLU A 70 -3.59 -14.00 -5.22
CA GLU A 70 -4.25 -14.15 -6.54
C GLU A 70 -5.22 -13.02 -6.93
N ALA A 71 -5.48 -12.05 -6.04
CA ALA A 71 -6.22 -10.85 -6.36
C ALA A 71 -5.26 -9.75 -6.87
N THR A 72 -5.62 -9.13 -7.98
CA THR A 72 -4.90 -7.97 -8.52
C THR A 72 -5.51 -6.69 -7.99
N LEU A 73 -4.66 -5.79 -7.50
CA LEU A 73 -5.04 -4.47 -7.03
C LEU A 73 -3.99 -3.44 -7.46
N ARG A 74 -4.42 -2.19 -7.64
CA ARG A 74 -3.51 -1.08 -7.85
C ARG A 74 -3.22 -0.39 -6.53
N VAL A 75 -1.97 -0.01 -6.35
CA VAL A 75 -1.51 0.69 -5.16
C VAL A 75 -0.63 1.84 -5.57
N ASN A 76 -0.91 3.03 -5.06
CA ASN A 76 -0.05 4.19 -5.23
C ASN A 76 0.63 4.51 -3.89
N VAL A 77 1.95 4.64 -3.93
CA VAL A 77 2.79 5.04 -2.80
C VAL A 77 3.33 6.42 -3.12
N ILE A 78 3.04 7.37 -2.25
CA ILE A 78 3.45 8.77 -2.41
C ILE A 78 4.26 9.14 -1.17
N LYS A 79 5.49 9.64 -1.37
CA LYS A 79 6.28 10.18 -0.26
C LYS A 79 5.53 11.36 0.35
N LYS A 80 5.42 11.40 1.67
CA LYS A 80 4.98 12.60 2.36
C LYS A 80 6.14 13.59 2.35
N GLU A 81 5.98 14.71 1.65
CA GLU A 81 6.81 15.89 1.85
C GLU A 81 6.22 16.65 3.05
N ASP A 82 7.01 16.77 4.13
CA ASP A 82 6.74 17.66 5.28
C ASP A 82 7.27 19.07 4.98
#